data_AF-A0AB34SGJ6-F1
#
_entry.id   AF-A0AB34SGJ6-F1
#
_cell.length_a   1.000
_cell.length_b   1.000
_cell.length_c   1.000
_cell.angle_alpha   90.00
_cell.angle_beta   90.00
_cell.angle_gamma   90.00
#
_symmetry.space_group_name_H-M   'P 1'
#
loop_
_entity.id
_entity.type
_entity.pdbx_description
1 polymer ?
#
loop_
_entity_poly.entity_id
_entity_poly.type
_entity_poly.pdbx_seq_one_letter_code
_entity_poly.pdbx_strand_id
1 'polypeptide(L)'
;MIIIRNDSLKIYKYLSIVLLIFIVLLSFYDLQCINSIHSHNLKTISLFFQLLLFIIFILYIISSKKLSQQENDEFDSLTKIVPGGIAKVYGNDKFTIQYADDKFYKMIGYTKEEFLRDYNNNSKFLIHPDDLTSVIRSFKFQLDNGQPFKAQFRIIKKDSEIIWISARGNTLSINKNISLYNFIFTDITIPKNAISKLDLENKRYEIICKLSDDIYFEYDILNDTLINSTVCQKLFGNDHVISNFKENLINSDVIYKDDIESFINLYNDFNNGSKNISYRLRIKNSDNSYTKWQIQGSPIYDQNNVPIKIIGKAINISQLSKDLIEL
;
A
#
# COMPACT_ATOMS: atom_id res chain seq x y z
N MET A 1 -19.60 -1.06 -16.40
CA MET A 1 -19.54 0.20 -17.17
C MET A 1 -19.02 0.07 -18.60
N ILE A 2 -18.32 -1.02 -19.01
CA ILE A 2 -17.75 -1.17 -20.37
C ILE A 2 -18.60 -2.05 -21.32
N ILE A 3 -19.56 -2.82 -20.81
CA ILE A 3 -20.50 -3.57 -21.68
C ILE A 3 -21.73 -2.75 -22.02
N ILE A 4 -22.24 -1.94 -21.08
CA ILE A 4 -23.16 -0.86 -21.44
C ILE A 4 -22.50 0.00 -22.52
N ARG A 5 -21.18 0.23 -22.46
CA ARG A 5 -20.36 0.99 -23.43
C ARG A 5 -20.25 0.35 -24.82
N ASN A 6 -20.50 -0.95 -25.01
CA ASN A 6 -20.45 -1.59 -26.34
C ASN A 6 -21.86 -1.84 -26.90
N ASP A 7 -22.83 -2.13 -26.02
CA ASP A 7 -24.22 -2.28 -26.42
C ASP A 7 -24.91 -0.94 -26.63
N SER A 8 -24.58 0.11 -25.86
CA SER A 8 -25.07 1.47 -26.13
C SER A 8 -24.49 2.00 -27.44
N LEU A 9 -23.18 1.86 -27.69
CA LEU A 9 -22.56 2.23 -28.96
C LEU A 9 -23.13 1.44 -30.15
N LYS A 10 -23.45 0.15 -29.97
CA LYS A 10 -24.20 -0.62 -30.97
C LYS A 10 -25.61 -0.10 -31.16
N ILE A 11 -26.38 0.11 -30.08
CA ILE A 11 -27.75 0.64 -30.14
C ILE A 11 -27.76 2.03 -30.78
N TYR A 12 -26.80 2.89 -30.47
CA TYR A 12 -26.62 4.20 -31.10
C TYR A 12 -26.27 4.07 -32.58
N LYS A 13 -25.39 3.12 -32.95
CA LYS A 13 -25.10 2.82 -34.35
C LYS A 13 -26.36 2.31 -35.08
N TYR A 14 -27.14 1.43 -34.47
CA TYR A 14 -28.40 0.91 -35.02
C TYR A 14 -29.47 2.00 -35.14
N LEU A 15 -29.71 2.80 -34.10
CA LEU A 15 -30.65 3.93 -34.17
C LEU A 15 -30.23 4.94 -35.23
N SER A 16 -28.93 5.22 -35.35
CA SER A 16 -28.41 6.15 -36.34
C SER A 16 -28.64 5.65 -37.78
N ILE A 17 -28.46 4.35 -38.01
CA ILE A 17 -28.74 3.67 -39.28
C ILE A 17 -30.25 3.65 -39.57
N VAL A 18 -31.09 3.34 -38.58
CA VAL A 18 -32.55 3.31 -38.73
C VAL A 18 -33.09 4.70 -39.05
N LEU A 19 -32.60 5.75 -38.39
CA LEU A 19 -33.00 7.13 -38.67
C LEU A 19 -32.57 7.57 -40.07
N LEU A 20 -31.36 7.18 -40.51
CA LEU A 20 -30.87 7.45 -41.86
C LEU A 20 -31.72 6.74 -42.93
N ILE A 21 -32.07 5.46 -42.70
CA ILE A 21 -32.97 4.70 -43.58
C ILE A 21 -34.36 5.35 -43.63
N PHE A 22 -34.87 5.83 -42.50
CA PHE A 22 -36.17 6.50 -42.44
C PHE A 22 -36.19 7.82 -43.23
N ILE A 23 -35.10 8.62 -43.14
CA ILE A 23 -34.93 9.84 -43.94
C ILE A 23 -34.87 9.50 -45.44
N VAL A 24 -34.16 8.44 -45.83
CA VAL A 24 -34.10 7.99 -47.24
C VAL A 24 -35.48 7.53 -47.71
N LEU A 25 -36.22 6.75 -46.92
CA LEU A 25 -37.58 6.29 -47.27
C LEU A 25 -38.58 7.45 -47.40
N LEU A 26 -38.50 8.45 -46.52
CA LEU A 26 -39.27 9.69 -46.65
C LEU A 26 -38.95 10.40 -47.97
N SER A 27 -37.68 10.46 -48.37
CA SER A 27 -37.29 11.07 -49.64
C SER A 27 -37.81 10.33 -50.88
N PHE A 28 -37.89 8.99 -50.81
CA PHE A 28 -38.52 8.17 -51.86
C PHE A 28 -40.05 8.32 -51.89
N TYR A 29 -40.71 8.42 -50.72
CA TYR A 29 -42.15 8.62 -50.62
C TYR A 29 -42.56 9.99 -51.17
N ASP A 30 -41.78 11.03 -50.86
CA ASP A 30 -41.95 12.35 -51.44
C ASP A 30 -41.80 12.30 -52.98
N LEU A 31 -40.83 11.56 -53.53
CA LEU A 31 -40.70 11.33 -54.98
C LEU A 31 -41.95 10.70 -55.62
N GLN A 32 -42.62 9.77 -54.93
CA GLN A 32 -43.86 9.15 -55.42
C GLN A 32 -45.07 10.10 -55.35
N CYS A 33 -45.23 10.86 -54.26
CA CYS A 33 -46.28 11.87 -54.13
C CYS A 33 -46.11 13.03 -55.13
N ILE A 34 -44.87 13.36 -55.48
CA ILE A 34 -44.49 14.38 -56.48
C ILE A 34 -45.05 14.09 -57.88
N ASN A 35 -45.19 12.82 -58.25
CA ASN A 35 -45.80 12.45 -59.54
C ASN A 35 -47.32 12.65 -59.56
N SER A 36 -47.95 12.87 -58.40
CA SER A 36 -49.40 12.96 -58.25
C SER A 36 -49.93 14.39 -58.00
N ILE A 37 -49.11 15.34 -57.50
CA ILE A 37 -49.55 16.70 -57.14
C ILE A 37 -48.55 17.76 -57.64
N HIS A 38 -48.98 18.62 -58.56
CA HIS A 38 -48.22 19.74 -59.16
C HIS A 38 -48.18 20.98 -58.24
N SER A 39 -47.56 20.90 -57.05
CA SER A 39 -47.33 22.10 -56.22
C SER A 39 -45.86 22.25 -55.84
N HIS A 40 -45.22 23.30 -56.39
CA HIS A 40 -43.81 23.62 -56.15
C HIS A 40 -43.50 23.94 -54.67
N ASN A 41 -44.49 24.45 -53.93
CA ASN A 41 -44.33 24.83 -52.52
C ASN A 41 -44.20 23.63 -51.57
N LEU A 42 -44.82 22.48 -51.87
CA LEU A 42 -44.71 21.28 -51.03
C LEU A 42 -43.32 20.64 -51.14
N LYS A 43 -42.72 20.65 -52.35
CA LYS A 43 -41.36 20.12 -52.59
C LYS A 43 -40.28 20.88 -51.81
N THR A 44 -40.35 22.20 -51.82
CA THR A 44 -39.37 23.04 -51.11
C THR A 44 -39.45 22.86 -49.60
N ILE A 45 -40.66 22.66 -49.06
CA ILE A 45 -40.87 22.37 -47.62
C ILE A 45 -40.29 21.00 -47.25
N SER A 46 -40.56 19.94 -48.03
CA SER A 46 -40.01 18.60 -47.78
C SER A 46 -38.47 18.59 -47.83
N LEU A 47 -37.86 19.24 -48.82
CA LEU A 47 -36.40 19.33 -48.95
C LEU A 47 -35.77 20.04 -47.74
N PHE A 48 -36.46 21.06 -47.21
CA PHE A 48 -36.04 21.77 -46.01
C PHE A 48 -36.11 20.88 -44.76
N PHE A 49 -37.16 20.08 -44.60
CA PHE A 49 -37.28 19.11 -43.50
C PHE A 49 -36.20 18.01 -43.57
N GLN A 50 -35.89 17.50 -44.77
CA GLN A 50 -34.82 16.53 -44.97
C GLN A 50 -33.45 17.11 -44.60
N LEU A 51 -33.17 18.34 -45.02
CA LEU A 51 -31.95 19.05 -44.65
C LEU A 51 -31.86 19.28 -43.13
N LEU A 52 -32.97 19.65 -42.49
CA LEU A 52 -33.04 19.85 -41.03
C LEU A 52 -32.75 18.54 -40.28
N LEU A 53 -33.36 17.43 -40.69
CA LEU A 53 -33.12 16.11 -40.13
C LEU A 53 -31.66 15.67 -40.29
N PHE A 54 -31.06 15.94 -41.45
CA PHE A 54 -29.64 15.68 -41.69
C PHE A 54 -28.72 16.51 -40.78
N ILE A 55 -29.05 17.79 -40.55
CA ILE A 55 -28.33 18.67 -39.63
C ILE A 55 -28.44 18.15 -38.18
N ILE A 56 -29.63 17.74 -37.73
CA ILE A 56 -29.82 17.17 -36.39
C ILE A 56 -29.00 15.90 -36.22
N PHE A 57 -28.98 15.04 -37.24
CA PHE A 57 -28.21 13.80 -37.24
C PHE A 57 -26.69 14.04 -37.16
N ILE A 58 -26.15 15.00 -37.91
CA ILE A 58 -24.71 15.31 -37.88
C ILE A 58 -24.32 15.94 -36.53
N LEU A 59 -25.15 16.84 -35.99
CA LEU A 59 -24.95 17.41 -34.65
C LEU A 59 -24.97 16.33 -33.57
N TYR A 60 -25.86 15.34 -33.71
CA TYR A 60 -25.93 14.18 -32.83
C TYR A 60 -24.65 13.32 -32.88
N ILE A 61 -24.11 13.03 -34.07
CA ILE A 61 -22.85 12.29 -34.21
C ILE A 61 -21.68 13.06 -33.57
N ILE A 62 -21.59 14.37 -33.79
CA ILE A 62 -20.54 15.19 -33.18
C ILE A 62 -20.66 15.15 -31.65
N SER A 63 -21.88 15.32 -31.11
CA SER A 63 -22.13 15.30 -29.67
C SER A 63 -21.74 13.94 -29.05
N SER A 64 -22.16 12.83 -29.67
CA SER A 64 -21.82 11.48 -29.19
C SER A 64 -20.32 11.19 -29.19
N LYS A 65 -19.59 11.63 -30.22
CA LYS A 65 -18.13 11.55 -30.26
C LYS A 65 -17.49 12.38 -29.16
N LYS A 66 -17.95 13.63 -28.97
CA LYS A 66 -17.42 14.53 -27.94
C LYS A 66 -17.63 13.99 -26.53
N LEU A 67 -18.81 13.44 -26.24
CA LEU A 67 -19.10 12.80 -24.95
C LEU A 67 -18.20 11.59 -24.70
N SER A 68 -18.04 10.71 -25.70
CA SER A 68 -17.15 9.54 -25.60
C SER A 68 -15.69 9.95 -25.37
N GLN A 69 -15.27 11.07 -25.95
CA GLN A 69 -13.92 11.60 -25.78
C GLN A 69 -13.73 12.19 -24.37
N GLN A 70 -14.69 12.95 -23.86
CA GLN A 70 -14.66 13.44 -22.47
C GLN A 70 -14.59 12.30 -21.46
N GLU A 71 -15.39 11.24 -21.61
CA GLU A 71 -15.34 10.07 -20.74
C GLU A 71 -13.98 9.33 -20.80
N ASN A 72 -13.36 9.27 -21.99
CA ASN A 72 -12.03 8.68 -22.14
C ASN A 72 -10.94 9.54 -21.47
N ASP A 73 -10.97 10.84 -21.70
CA ASP A 73 -10.03 11.79 -21.11
C ASP A 73 -10.13 11.78 -19.57
N GLU A 74 -11.35 11.70 -19.04
CA GLU A 74 -11.61 11.57 -17.61
C GLU A 74 -11.06 10.23 -17.07
N PHE A 75 -11.35 9.12 -17.73
CA PHE A 75 -10.79 7.82 -17.35
C PHE A 75 -9.24 7.83 -17.36
N ASP A 76 -8.64 8.38 -18.41
CA ASP A 76 -7.19 8.51 -18.53
C ASP A 76 -6.60 9.39 -17.41
N SER A 77 -7.30 10.45 -17.02
CA SER A 77 -6.91 11.28 -15.88
C SER A 77 -6.93 10.49 -14.56
N LEU A 78 -7.95 9.64 -14.35
CA LEU A 78 -8.06 8.80 -13.15
C LEU A 78 -6.98 7.71 -13.12
N THR A 79 -6.69 7.07 -14.26
CA THR A 79 -5.62 6.05 -14.33
C THR A 79 -4.23 6.64 -14.08
N LYS A 80 -3.99 7.91 -14.43
CA LYS A 80 -2.73 8.59 -14.14
C LYS A 80 -2.48 8.74 -12.64
N ILE A 81 -3.53 8.94 -11.84
CA ILE A 81 -3.44 9.15 -10.39
C ILE A 81 -3.18 7.82 -9.65
N VAL A 82 -3.60 6.68 -10.21
CA VAL A 82 -3.41 5.38 -9.56
C VAL A 82 -1.91 5.04 -9.48
N PRO A 83 -1.37 4.79 -8.27
CA PRO A 83 -0.01 4.32 -8.09
C PRO A 83 0.04 2.82 -8.43
N GLY A 84 0.42 2.51 -9.66
CA GLY A 84 0.50 1.13 -10.16
C GLY A 84 -0.02 0.97 -11.58
N GLY A 85 -0.01 -0.27 -12.05
CA GLY A 85 -0.57 -0.67 -13.33
C GLY A 85 -2.00 -1.19 -13.19
N ILE A 86 -2.85 -0.86 -14.16
CA ILE A 86 -4.23 -1.32 -14.23
C ILE A 86 -4.34 -2.43 -15.27
N ALA A 87 -5.02 -3.52 -14.95
CA ALA A 87 -5.35 -4.55 -15.92
C ALA A 87 -6.78 -5.06 -15.80
N LYS A 88 -7.32 -5.53 -16.92
CA LYS A 88 -8.52 -6.35 -17.00
C LYS A 88 -8.12 -7.77 -17.30
N VAL A 89 -8.57 -8.69 -16.46
CA VAL A 89 -8.14 -10.08 -16.48
C VAL A 89 -9.37 -10.98 -16.49
N TYR A 90 -9.36 -12.01 -17.33
CA TYR A 90 -10.35 -13.06 -17.31
C TYR A 90 -10.12 -13.98 -16.09
N GLY A 91 -11.19 -14.33 -15.37
CA GLY A 91 -11.14 -15.30 -14.27
C GLY A 91 -11.02 -16.75 -14.74
N ASN A 92 -10.24 -17.02 -15.78
CA ASN A 92 -9.92 -18.37 -16.25
C ASN A 92 -8.65 -18.89 -15.56
N ASP A 93 -8.31 -20.17 -15.76
CA ASP A 93 -7.12 -20.79 -15.16
C ASP A 93 -5.78 -20.14 -15.57
N LYS A 94 -5.77 -19.33 -16.63
CA LYS A 94 -4.61 -18.63 -17.16
C LYS A 94 -4.50 -17.17 -16.69
N PHE A 95 -5.54 -16.65 -16.03
CA PHE A 95 -5.64 -15.22 -15.73
C PHE A 95 -5.31 -14.38 -16.97
N THR A 96 -5.99 -14.64 -18.09
CA THR A 96 -5.65 -14.00 -19.37
C THR A 96 -5.89 -12.50 -19.32
N ILE A 97 -4.89 -11.70 -19.66
CA ILE A 97 -5.01 -10.24 -19.74
C ILE A 97 -5.80 -9.86 -20.99
N GLN A 98 -6.95 -9.22 -20.80
CA GLN A 98 -7.77 -8.62 -21.86
C GLN A 98 -7.23 -7.23 -22.24
N TYR A 99 -6.84 -6.46 -21.23
CA TYR A 99 -6.33 -5.10 -21.38
C TYR A 99 -5.40 -4.81 -20.21
N ALA A 100 -4.33 -4.08 -20.44
CA ALA A 100 -3.52 -3.49 -19.38
C ALA A 100 -2.95 -2.16 -19.88
N ASP A 101 -2.68 -1.25 -18.95
CA ASP A 101 -2.04 0.03 -19.25
C ASP A 101 -0.51 -0.09 -19.37
N ASP A 102 0.13 0.97 -19.84
CA ASP A 102 1.59 1.01 -20.01
C ASP A 102 2.34 0.87 -18.68
N LYS A 103 1.74 1.32 -17.58
CA LYS A 103 2.34 1.21 -16.24
C LYS A 103 2.46 -0.26 -15.82
N PHE A 104 1.44 -1.08 -16.09
CA PHE A 104 1.50 -2.52 -15.84
C PHE A 104 2.62 -3.18 -16.64
N TYR A 105 2.70 -2.91 -17.95
CA TYR A 105 3.72 -3.47 -18.82
C TYR A 105 5.14 -3.07 -18.41
N LYS A 106 5.34 -1.79 -18.07
CA LYS A 106 6.61 -1.29 -17.51
C LYS A 106 6.99 -2.00 -16.21
N MET A 107 6.02 -2.23 -15.31
CA MET A 107 6.25 -2.90 -14.03
C MET A 107 6.72 -4.36 -14.23
N ILE A 108 6.12 -5.10 -15.17
CA ILE A 108 6.51 -6.50 -15.42
C ILE A 108 7.73 -6.63 -16.35
N GLY A 109 8.16 -5.53 -16.99
CA GLY A 109 9.31 -5.47 -17.87
C GLY A 109 9.07 -5.98 -19.30
N TYR A 110 7.82 -6.13 -19.73
CA TYR A 110 7.45 -6.58 -21.08
C TYR A 110 6.72 -5.48 -21.84
N THR A 111 6.86 -5.44 -23.16
CA THR A 111 5.85 -4.73 -23.97
C THR A 111 4.57 -5.56 -24.10
N LYS A 112 3.48 -4.92 -24.51
CA LYS A 112 2.21 -5.61 -24.78
C LYS A 112 2.36 -6.70 -25.85
N GLU A 113 3.08 -6.40 -26.92
CA GLU A 113 3.30 -7.28 -28.06
C GLU A 113 4.18 -8.48 -27.68
N GLU A 114 5.22 -8.24 -26.89
CA GLU A 114 6.08 -9.29 -26.36
C GLU A 114 5.31 -10.24 -25.45
N PHE A 115 4.54 -9.69 -24.50
CA PHE A 115 3.78 -10.51 -23.56
C PHE A 115 2.69 -11.35 -24.25
N LEU A 116 2.06 -10.79 -25.28
CA LEU A 116 1.12 -11.53 -26.13
C LEU A 116 1.83 -12.65 -26.90
N ARG A 117 2.98 -12.38 -27.51
CA ARG A 117 3.72 -13.38 -28.30
C ARG A 117 4.26 -14.52 -27.43
N ASP A 118 4.89 -14.18 -26.30
CA ASP A 118 5.67 -15.14 -25.51
C ASP A 118 4.79 -15.94 -24.55
N TYR A 119 3.70 -15.34 -24.04
CA TYR A 119 2.84 -15.94 -23.03
C TYR A 119 1.36 -15.99 -23.42
N ASN A 120 0.97 -15.51 -24.60
CA ASN A 120 -0.43 -15.41 -25.01
C ASN A 120 -1.30 -14.71 -23.94
N ASN A 121 -0.78 -13.63 -23.36
CA ASN A 121 -1.38 -12.87 -22.25
C ASN A 121 -1.68 -13.68 -20.98
N ASN A 122 -1.07 -14.86 -20.79
CA ASN A 122 -1.22 -15.68 -19.60
C ASN A 122 -0.43 -15.09 -18.43
N SER A 123 -1.10 -14.33 -17.57
CA SER A 123 -0.44 -13.67 -16.43
C SER A 123 -0.07 -14.63 -15.29
N LYS A 124 -0.55 -15.87 -15.31
CA LYS A 124 -0.17 -16.90 -14.31
C LYS A 124 1.34 -17.16 -14.29
N PHE A 125 2.02 -17.05 -15.43
CA PHE A 125 3.47 -17.25 -15.54
C PHE A 125 4.31 -16.17 -14.87
N LEU A 126 3.72 -15.00 -14.61
CA LEU A 126 4.41 -13.96 -13.86
C LEU A 126 4.47 -14.28 -12.37
N ILE A 127 3.52 -15.06 -11.84
CA ILE A 127 3.43 -15.36 -10.40
C ILE A 127 4.59 -16.26 -9.99
N HIS A 128 5.28 -15.90 -8.91
CA HIS A 128 6.33 -16.76 -8.35
C HIS A 128 5.77 -18.15 -7.99
N PRO A 129 6.46 -19.26 -8.32
CA PRO A 129 5.94 -20.63 -8.13
C PRO A 129 5.41 -20.92 -6.72
N ASP A 130 6.14 -20.50 -5.68
CA ASP A 130 5.74 -20.67 -4.28
C ASP A 130 4.42 -19.97 -3.92
N ASP A 131 4.12 -18.85 -4.59
CA ASP A 131 2.97 -18.01 -4.25
C ASP A 131 1.72 -18.42 -5.05
N LEU A 132 1.91 -19.18 -6.14
CA LEU A 132 0.87 -19.54 -7.10
C LEU A 132 -0.34 -20.21 -6.45
N THR A 133 -0.10 -21.23 -5.61
CA THR A 133 -1.17 -21.98 -4.93
C THR A 133 -1.98 -21.08 -4.00
N SER A 134 -1.30 -20.18 -3.27
CA SER A 134 -1.93 -19.24 -2.34
C SER A 134 -2.77 -18.20 -3.07
N VAL A 135 -2.26 -17.68 -4.19
CA VAL A 135 -2.97 -16.70 -5.04
C VAL A 135 -4.23 -17.33 -5.64
N ILE A 136 -4.12 -18.52 -6.22
CA ILE A 136 -5.29 -19.23 -6.79
C ILE A 136 -6.35 -19.50 -5.72
N ARG A 137 -5.94 -19.94 -4.53
CA ARG A 137 -6.87 -20.21 -3.42
C ARG A 137 -7.57 -18.92 -2.98
N SER A 138 -6.82 -17.84 -2.78
CA SER A 138 -7.35 -16.54 -2.39
C SER A 138 -8.31 -15.99 -3.43
N PHE A 139 -7.97 -16.16 -4.72
CA PHE A 139 -8.82 -15.76 -5.82
C PHE A 139 -10.15 -16.50 -5.77
N LYS A 140 -10.15 -17.84 -5.77
CA LYS A 140 -11.36 -18.66 -5.69
C LYS A 140 -12.23 -18.31 -4.48
N PHE A 141 -11.63 -18.21 -3.30
CA PHE A 141 -12.36 -17.87 -2.07
C PHE A 141 -13.06 -16.51 -2.18
N GLN A 142 -12.38 -15.50 -2.72
CA GLN A 142 -12.95 -14.16 -2.84
C GLN A 142 -14.06 -14.11 -3.91
N LEU A 143 -13.97 -14.95 -4.95
CA LEU A 143 -15.03 -15.12 -5.96
C LEU A 143 -16.30 -15.72 -5.36
N ASP A 144 -16.17 -16.85 -4.66
CA ASP A 144 -17.31 -17.58 -4.11
C ASP A 144 -18.11 -16.74 -3.09
N ASN A 145 -17.43 -15.78 -2.44
CA ASN A 145 -18.00 -14.90 -1.43
C ASN A 145 -18.36 -13.49 -1.94
N GLY A 146 -18.17 -13.21 -3.24
CA GLY A 146 -18.46 -11.90 -3.85
C GLY A 146 -17.64 -10.74 -3.29
N GLN A 147 -16.47 -11.01 -2.69
CA GLN A 147 -15.61 -10.01 -2.05
C GLN A 147 -14.59 -9.43 -3.04
N PRO A 148 -14.15 -8.17 -2.87
CA PRO A 148 -13.07 -7.62 -3.67
C PRO A 148 -11.79 -8.43 -3.45
N PHE A 149 -11.06 -8.68 -4.52
CA PHE A 149 -9.80 -9.40 -4.45
C PHE A 149 -8.73 -8.54 -3.79
N LYS A 150 -7.97 -9.12 -2.85
CA LYS A 150 -6.79 -8.49 -2.27
C LYS A 150 -5.74 -9.54 -1.94
N ALA A 151 -4.55 -9.40 -2.52
CA ALA A 151 -3.41 -10.25 -2.19
C ALA A 151 -2.10 -9.47 -2.38
N GLN A 152 -1.07 -9.89 -1.63
CA GLN A 152 0.31 -9.47 -1.85
C GLN A 152 1.12 -10.72 -2.16
N PHE A 153 1.85 -10.70 -3.27
CA PHE A 153 2.62 -11.85 -3.73
C PHE A 153 3.77 -11.40 -4.62
N ARG A 154 4.71 -12.31 -4.86
CA ARG A 154 5.88 -12.10 -5.70
C ARG A 154 5.55 -12.40 -7.16
N ILE A 155 6.08 -11.57 -8.04
CA ILE A 155 6.14 -11.87 -9.47
C ILE A 155 7.58 -11.87 -9.97
N ILE A 156 7.82 -12.58 -11.07
CA ILE A 156 9.09 -12.65 -11.77
C ILE A 156 8.96 -11.80 -13.03
N LYS A 157 9.77 -10.74 -13.12
CA LYS A 157 9.84 -9.85 -14.27
C LYS A 157 10.58 -10.50 -15.46
N LYS A 158 10.56 -9.84 -16.61
CA LYS A 158 11.32 -10.26 -17.81
C LYS A 158 12.81 -10.46 -17.57
N ASP A 159 13.42 -9.58 -16.78
CA ASP A 159 14.83 -9.61 -16.40
C ASP A 159 15.14 -10.63 -15.28
N SER A 160 14.17 -11.49 -14.92
CA SER A 160 14.23 -12.44 -13.80
C SER A 160 14.30 -11.79 -12.42
N GLU A 161 14.15 -10.47 -12.31
CA GLU A 161 14.02 -9.80 -11.02
C GLU A 161 12.70 -10.20 -10.34
N ILE A 162 12.77 -10.47 -9.05
CA ILE A 162 11.59 -10.77 -8.22
C ILE A 162 11.13 -9.49 -7.53
N ILE A 163 9.90 -9.08 -7.79
CA ILE A 163 9.27 -7.94 -7.12
C ILE A 163 8.03 -8.38 -6.34
N TRP A 164 7.77 -7.71 -5.23
CA TRP A 164 6.52 -7.86 -4.49
C TRP A 164 5.46 -6.94 -5.06
N ILE A 165 4.29 -7.48 -5.39
CA ILE A 165 3.14 -6.68 -5.85
C ILE A 165 1.96 -6.81 -4.89
N SER A 166 1.23 -5.72 -4.72
CA SER A 166 -0.10 -5.68 -4.11
C SER A 166 -1.13 -5.63 -5.23
N ALA A 167 -1.91 -6.70 -5.37
CA ALA A 167 -3.01 -6.78 -6.31
C ALA A 167 -4.33 -6.52 -5.58
N ARG A 168 -5.12 -5.57 -6.08
CA ARG A 168 -6.49 -5.31 -5.63
C ARG A 168 -7.42 -5.32 -6.82
N GLY A 169 -8.52 -6.04 -6.73
CA GLY A 169 -9.44 -6.10 -7.85
C GLY A 169 -10.90 -6.27 -7.46
N ASN A 170 -11.77 -5.98 -8.42
CA ASN A 170 -13.20 -6.20 -8.29
C ASN A 170 -13.74 -6.95 -9.51
N THR A 171 -14.82 -7.68 -9.30
CA THR A 171 -15.50 -8.40 -10.37
C THR A 171 -16.36 -7.46 -11.20
N LEU A 172 -16.29 -7.61 -12.51
CA LEU A 172 -17.22 -7.08 -13.49
C LEU A 172 -18.00 -8.29 -14.02
N SER A 173 -19.29 -8.38 -13.70
CA SER A 173 -20.12 -9.48 -14.21
C SER A 173 -20.28 -9.36 -15.73
N ILE A 174 -19.88 -10.41 -16.47
CA ILE A 174 -20.13 -10.56 -17.91
C ILE A 174 -20.73 -11.95 -18.16
N ASN A 175 -22.06 -12.05 -18.00
CA ASN A 175 -22.82 -13.29 -18.07
C ASN A 175 -22.41 -14.37 -17.04
N LYS A 176 -23.31 -15.33 -16.79
CA LYS A 176 -23.16 -16.35 -15.73
C LYS A 176 -21.89 -17.22 -15.82
N ASN A 177 -21.16 -17.20 -16.94
CA ASN A 177 -20.03 -18.12 -17.20
C ASN A 177 -18.66 -17.46 -17.41
N ILE A 178 -18.53 -16.14 -17.61
CA ILE A 178 -17.22 -15.49 -17.82
C ILE A 178 -17.11 -14.25 -16.93
N SER A 179 -16.40 -14.38 -15.81
CA SER A 179 -16.12 -13.24 -14.95
C SER A 179 -14.87 -12.49 -15.44
N LEU A 180 -15.00 -11.18 -15.59
CA LEU A 180 -13.89 -10.28 -15.89
C LEU A 180 -13.56 -9.48 -14.64
N TYR A 181 -12.30 -9.19 -14.40
CA TYR A 181 -11.84 -8.51 -13.19
C TYR A 181 -11.02 -7.29 -13.57
N ASN A 182 -11.30 -6.14 -12.94
CA ASN A 182 -10.33 -5.06 -12.96
C ASN A 182 -9.37 -5.26 -11.79
N PHE A 183 -8.10 -5.05 -12.05
CA PHE A 183 -7.05 -5.06 -11.06
C PHE A 183 -6.24 -3.78 -11.10
N ILE A 184 -5.83 -3.34 -9.92
CA ILE A 184 -4.74 -2.42 -9.71
C ILE A 184 -3.60 -3.23 -9.11
N PHE A 185 -2.42 -3.12 -9.71
CA PHE A 185 -1.19 -3.74 -9.25
C PHE A 185 -0.19 -2.66 -8.87
N THR A 186 0.24 -2.66 -7.62
CA THR A 186 1.24 -1.73 -7.10
C THR A 186 2.49 -2.50 -6.71
N ASP A 187 3.65 -2.07 -7.20
CA ASP A 187 4.93 -2.57 -6.70
C ASP A 187 5.14 -2.08 -5.25
N ILE A 188 5.30 -3.04 -4.34
CA ILE A 188 5.50 -2.83 -2.91
C ILE A 188 6.86 -3.37 -2.45
N THR A 189 7.80 -3.57 -3.36
CA THR A 189 9.15 -4.11 -3.06
C THR A 189 9.93 -3.19 -2.13
N ILE A 190 9.96 -1.88 -2.42
CA ILE A 190 10.64 -0.90 -1.57
C ILE A 190 10.08 -0.92 -0.13
N PRO A 191 8.75 -0.75 0.11
CA PRO A 191 8.23 -0.80 1.47
C PRO A 191 8.40 -2.18 2.12
N LYS A 192 8.31 -3.30 1.37
CA LYS A 192 8.58 -4.64 1.93
C LYS A 192 10.02 -4.82 2.38
N ASN A 193 10.98 -4.34 1.59
CA ASN A 193 12.39 -4.40 1.92
C ASN A 193 12.72 -3.49 3.12
N ALA A 194 12.11 -2.31 3.19
CA ALA A 194 12.27 -1.41 4.35
C ALA A 194 11.76 -2.07 5.64
N ILE A 195 10.56 -2.67 5.62
CA ILE A 195 10.00 -3.39 6.78
C ILE A 195 10.90 -4.58 7.16
N SER A 196 11.36 -5.35 6.18
CA SER A 196 12.22 -6.53 6.45
C SER A 196 13.58 -6.11 7.02
N LYS A 197 14.14 -5.00 6.56
CA LYS A 197 15.38 -4.43 7.10
C LYS A 197 15.20 -3.95 8.54
N LEU A 198 14.09 -3.24 8.83
CA LEU A 198 13.77 -2.82 10.19
C LEU A 198 13.58 -4.01 11.13
N ASP A 199 12.88 -5.06 10.69
CA ASP A 199 12.70 -6.28 11.48
C ASP A 199 14.05 -6.98 11.77
N LEU A 200 14.94 -7.03 10.78
CA LEU A 200 16.28 -7.57 10.97
C LEU A 200 17.11 -6.74 11.96
N GLU A 201 17.10 -5.41 11.85
CA GLU A 201 17.80 -4.53 12.80
C GLU A 201 17.23 -4.66 14.22
N ASN A 202 15.91 -4.73 14.38
CA ASN A 202 15.27 -4.98 15.68
C ASN A 202 15.69 -6.33 16.28
N LYS A 203 15.69 -7.40 15.48
CA LYS A 203 16.18 -8.72 15.92
C LYS A 203 17.65 -8.70 16.31
N ARG A 204 18.49 -8.01 15.54
CA ARG A 204 19.92 -7.84 15.89
C ARG A 204 20.06 -7.11 17.22
N TYR A 205 19.31 -6.03 17.43
CA TYR A 205 19.29 -5.29 18.69
C TYR A 205 18.86 -6.20 19.86
N GLU A 206 17.78 -6.96 19.71
CA GLU A 206 17.34 -7.91 20.74
C GLU A 206 18.40 -8.96 21.09
N ILE A 207 19.09 -9.51 20.08
CA ILE A 207 20.14 -10.52 20.29
C ILE A 207 21.34 -9.89 21.00
N ILE A 208 21.78 -8.71 20.59
CA ILE A 208 22.88 -7.98 21.25
C ILE A 208 22.55 -7.75 22.73
N CYS A 209 21.33 -7.26 23.03
CA CYS A 209 20.87 -7.06 24.40
C CYS A 209 20.90 -8.36 25.22
N LYS A 210 20.48 -9.49 24.62
CA LYS A 210 20.44 -10.79 25.30
C LYS A 210 21.82 -11.39 25.55
N LEU A 211 22.85 -11.01 24.78
CA LEU A 211 24.19 -11.59 24.87
C LEU A 211 25.10 -10.85 25.86
N SER A 212 24.88 -9.55 26.10
CA SER A 212 25.77 -8.75 26.95
C SER A 212 25.40 -8.75 28.43
N ASP A 213 24.27 -9.34 28.84
CA ASP A 213 23.65 -9.20 30.17
C ASP A 213 23.48 -7.73 30.64
N ASP A 214 23.70 -6.76 29.74
CA ASP A 214 23.48 -5.35 29.95
C ASP A 214 21.98 -5.04 29.82
N ILE A 215 21.48 -4.18 30.69
CA ILE A 215 20.11 -3.68 30.58
C ILE A 215 20.13 -2.44 29.72
N TYR A 216 19.63 -2.54 28.50
CA TYR A 216 19.37 -1.36 27.68
C TYR A 216 18.05 -0.71 28.10
N PHE A 217 17.98 0.62 28.03
CA PHE A 217 16.78 1.38 28.33
C PHE A 217 16.65 2.64 27.47
N GLU A 218 15.41 3.07 27.29
CA GLU A 218 15.05 4.39 26.78
C GLU A 218 14.35 5.16 27.89
N TYR A 219 14.76 6.40 28.14
CA TYR A 219 14.07 7.31 29.05
C TYR A 219 13.47 8.45 28.24
N ASP A 220 12.14 8.57 28.30
CA ASP A 220 11.38 9.69 27.75
C ASP A 220 11.38 10.83 28.78
N ILE A 221 12.07 11.92 28.41
CA ILE A 221 12.27 13.08 29.29
C ILE A 221 10.95 13.82 29.52
N LEU A 222 10.09 13.89 28.51
CA LEU A 222 8.84 14.67 28.58
C LEU A 222 7.80 13.97 29.46
N ASN A 223 7.75 12.64 29.37
CA ASN A 223 6.75 11.83 30.06
C ASN A 223 7.26 11.20 31.36
N ASP A 224 8.48 11.50 31.81
CA ASP A 224 9.17 10.87 32.96
C ASP A 224 8.96 9.34 32.97
N THR A 225 9.23 8.71 31.83
CA THR A 225 8.94 7.28 31.61
C THR A 225 10.18 6.56 31.13
N LEU A 226 10.61 5.55 31.90
CA LEU A 226 11.68 4.64 31.53
C LEU A 226 11.11 3.36 30.91
N ILE A 227 11.61 3.00 29.74
CA ILE A 227 11.29 1.75 29.04
C ILE A 227 12.56 0.91 29.03
N ASN A 228 12.52 -0.22 29.72
CA ASN A 228 13.65 -1.14 29.80
C ASN A 228 13.60 -2.17 28.68
N SER A 229 14.73 -2.74 28.30
CA SER A 229 14.77 -3.93 27.45
C SER A 229 14.17 -5.15 28.17
N THR A 230 13.77 -6.17 27.41
CA THR A 230 13.20 -7.43 27.97
C THR A 230 14.14 -8.19 28.91
N VAL A 231 15.44 -7.86 28.90
CA VAL A 231 16.45 -8.39 29.82
C VAL A 231 16.19 -7.95 31.27
N CYS A 232 15.72 -6.71 31.47
CA CYS A 232 15.39 -6.20 32.81
C CYS A 232 14.31 -7.04 33.51
N GLN A 233 13.27 -7.44 32.76
CA GLN A 233 12.21 -8.30 33.29
C GLN A 233 12.75 -9.67 33.73
N LYS A 234 13.71 -10.25 33.01
CA LYS A 234 14.32 -11.52 33.40
C LYS A 234 15.18 -11.41 34.66
N LEU A 235 15.94 -10.33 34.79
CA LEU A 235 16.87 -10.13 35.89
C LEU A 235 16.18 -9.67 37.19
N PHE A 236 15.15 -8.82 37.08
CA PHE A 236 14.52 -8.16 38.22
C PHE A 236 13.03 -8.49 38.39
N GLY A 237 12.38 -9.13 37.43
CA GLY A 237 10.95 -9.45 37.49
C GLY A 237 10.01 -8.24 37.33
N ASN A 238 10.55 -7.05 37.12
CA ASN A 238 9.81 -5.78 37.09
C ASN A 238 9.19 -5.47 35.72
N ASP A 239 8.23 -4.54 35.74
CA ASP A 239 7.55 -4.04 34.55
C ASP A 239 8.53 -3.44 33.54
N HIS A 240 8.22 -3.68 32.26
CA HIS A 240 8.98 -3.19 31.11
C HIS A 240 8.97 -1.65 31.02
N VAL A 241 7.99 -1.01 31.64
CA VAL A 241 7.76 0.43 31.61
C VAL A 241 7.58 0.94 33.03
N ILE A 242 8.39 1.91 33.43
CA ILE A 242 8.31 2.61 34.70
C ILE A 242 7.96 4.06 34.41
N SER A 243 6.69 4.41 34.59
CA SER A 243 6.23 5.82 34.58
C SER A 243 6.57 6.50 35.90
N ASN A 244 6.54 7.84 35.95
CA ASN A 244 6.96 8.64 37.10
C ASN A 244 8.32 8.16 37.65
N PHE A 245 9.26 7.93 36.74
CA PHE A 245 10.51 7.21 36.99
C PHE A 245 11.27 7.77 38.20
N LYS A 246 11.34 9.10 38.34
CA LYS A 246 11.99 9.74 39.50
C LYS A 246 11.35 9.34 40.82
N GLU A 247 10.04 9.59 40.95
CA GLU A 247 9.33 9.42 42.21
C GLU A 247 9.23 7.94 42.58
N ASN A 248 8.97 7.08 41.60
CA ASN A 248 8.86 5.65 41.82
C ASN A 248 10.19 5.06 42.32
N LEU A 249 11.33 5.49 41.79
CA LEU A 249 12.62 4.96 42.24
C LEU A 249 13.07 5.53 43.58
N ILE A 250 12.88 6.83 43.82
CA ILE A 250 13.24 7.45 45.12
C ILE A 250 12.41 6.86 46.27
N ASN A 251 11.12 6.61 46.03
CA ASN A 251 10.21 6.09 47.05
C ASN A 251 10.26 4.56 47.18
N SER A 252 11.00 3.89 46.30
CA SER A 252 11.23 2.43 46.38
C SER A 252 12.50 2.10 47.17
N ASP A 253 12.67 0.82 47.50
CA ASP A 253 13.92 0.29 48.06
C ASP A 253 14.88 -0.28 47.00
N VAL A 254 14.60 0.00 45.71
CA VAL A 254 15.35 -0.51 44.55
C VAL A 254 16.77 0.06 44.50
N ILE A 255 16.94 1.34 44.85
CA ILE A 255 18.25 2.00 44.91
C ILE A 255 18.75 1.96 46.35
N TYR A 256 20.02 1.59 46.53
CA TYR A 256 20.63 1.61 47.86
C TYR A 256 20.62 3.02 48.46
N LYS A 257 20.32 3.14 49.75
CA LYS A 257 20.04 4.43 50.42
C LYS A 257 21.14 5.48 50.25
N ASP A 258 22.41 5.07 50.32
CA ASP A 258 23.54 6.01 50.17
C ASP A 258 23.75 6.46 48.72
N ASP A 259 23.14 5.78 47.75
CA ASP A 259 23.29 6.09 46.31
C ASP A 259 22.14 6.99 45.80
N ILE A 260 21.19 7.39 46.64
CA ILE A 260 20.03 8.22 46.26
C ILE A 260 20.47 9.59 45.72
N GLU A 261 21.48 10.23 46.33
CA GLU A 261 22.00 11.51 45.82
C GLU A 261 22.63 11.34 44.43
N SER A 262 23.36 10.24 44.22
CA SER A 262 23.93 9.90 42.91
C SER A 262 22.84 9.66 41.87
N PHE A 263 21.73 9.02 42.27
CA PHE A 263 20.56 8.85 41.40
C PHE A 263 19.87 10.17 41.05
N ILE A 264 19.72 11.09 42.01
CA ILE A 264 19.15 12.42 41.74
C ILE A 264 20.00 13.18 40.73
N ASN A 265 21.33 13.10 40.83
CA ASN A 265 22.25 13.69 39.88
C ASN A 265 22.13 13.06 38.48
N LEU A 266 22.07 11.72 38.41
CA LEU A 266 21.80 11.00 37.17
C LEU A 266 20.50 11.47 36.51
N TYR A 267 19.42 11.57 37.29
CA TYR A 267 18.11 12.01 36.80
C TYR A 267 18.15 13.45 36.26
N ASN A 268 18.83 14.36 36.97
CA ASN A 268 18.99 15.74 36.51
C ASN A 268 19.79 15.80 35.20
N ASP A 269 20.84 15.00 35.08
CA ASP A 269 21.64 14.88 33.87
C ASP A 269 20.85 14.30 32.69
N PHE A 270 19.94 13.35 32.94
CA PHE A 270 19.00 12.86 31.93
C PHE A 270 18.11 13.99 31.42
N ASN A 271 17.48 14.75 32.33
CA ASN A 271 16.57 15.83 31.95
C ASN A 271 17.26 17.02 31.28
N ASN A 272 18.50 17.31 31.65
CA ASN A 272 19.30 18.36 31.02
C ASN A 272 19.87 17.93 29.65
N GLY A 273 19.76 16.64 29.30
CA GLY A 273 20.36 16.10 28.09
C GLY A 273 21.90 16.20 28.12
N SER A 274 22.51 15.89 29.26
CA SER A 274 23.97 15.86 29.43
C SER A 274 24.59 14.82 28.49
N LYS A 275 25.73 15.13 27.83
CA LYS A 275 26.37 14.21 26.86
C LYS A 275 27.20 13.11 27.51
N ASN A 276 27.68 13.33 28.74
CA ASN A 276 28.61 12.44 29.43
C ASN A 276 27.97 11.85 30.68
N ILE A 277 26.96 10.99 30.49
CA ILE A 277 26.25 10.39 31.62
C ILE A 277 26.88 9.05 31.96
N SER A 278 27.48 8.95 33.14
CA SER A 278 28.03 7.69 33.67
C SER A 278 28.00 7.70 35.19
N TYR A 279 27.05 6.97 35.77
CA TYR A 279 26.89 6.85 37.22
C TYR A 279 26.99 5.40 37.66
N ARG A 280 27.43 5.18 38.91
CA ARG A 280 27.45 3.85 39.51
C ARG A 280 26.45 3.83 40.65
N LEU A 281 25.49 2.91 40.58
CA LEU A 281 24.45 2.74 41.59
C LEU A 281 24.39 1.27 42.03
N ARG A 282 24.09 1.04 43.30
CA ARG A 282 23.70 -0.28 43.80
C ARG A 282 22.20 -0.47 43.64
N ILE A 283 21.83 -1.48 42.87
CA ILE A 283 20.44 -1.83 42.55
C ILE A 283 20.08 -3.14 43.24
N LYS A 284 18.90 -3.19 43.84
CA LYS A 284 18.36 -4.34 44.56
C LYS A 284 17.99 -5.48 43.60
N ASN A 285 18.43 -6.69 43.93
CA ASN A 285 18.08 -7.92 43.24
C ASN A 285 16.79 -8.54 43.83
N SER A 286 16.26 -9.57 43.17
CA SER A 286 15.09 -10.34 43.64
C SER A 286 15.32 -11.06 44.97
N ASP A 287 16.56 -11.38 45.33
CA ASP A 287 16.95 -11.99 46.61
C ASP A 287 17.20 -10.96 47.74
N ASN A 288 16.87 -9.68 47.52
CA ASN A 288 17.14 -8.52 48.39
C ASN A 288 18.62 -8.16 48.58
N SER A 289 19.55 -8.80 47.88
CA SER A 289 20.94 -8.34 47.82
C SER A 289 21.08 -7.13 46.89
N TYR A 290 22.21 -6.43 46.96
CA TYR A 290 22.50 -5.27 46.11
C TYR A 290 23.68 -5.53 45.18
N THR A 291 23.47 -5.31 43.89
CA THR A 291 24.52 -5.42 42.85
C THR A 291 24.94 -4.04 42.40
N LYS A 292 26.25 -3.81 42.16
CA LYS A 292 26.73 -2.57 41.55
C LYS A 292 26.52 -2.59 40.04
N TRP A 293 25.84 -1.56 39.55
CA TRP A 293 25.60 -1.32 38.13
C TRP A 293 26.22 0.01 37.71
N GLN A 294 26.80 0.04 36.51
CA GLN A 294 27.20 1.29 35.85
C GLN A 294 26.14 1.67 34.82
N ILE A 295 25.51 2.81 35.02
CA ILE A 295 24.49 3.37 34.14
C ILE A 295 25.15 4.39 33.24
N GLN A 296 25.02 4.19 31.93
CA GLN A 296 25.50 5.10 30.90
C GLN A 296 24.33 5.56 30.03
N GLY A 297 24.38 6.80 29.57
CA GLY A 297 23.32 7.38 28.75
C GLY A 297 23.84 8.36 27.71
N SER A 298 23.12 8.48 26.60
CA SER A 298 23.36 9.50 25.58
C SER A 298 22.03 10.13 25.16
N PRO A 299 21.97 11.47 25.06
CA PRO A 299 20.76 12.18 24.72
C PRO A 299 20.45 12.15 23.22
N ILE A 300 19.17 12.07 22.89
CA ILE A 300 18.61 12.33 21.57
C ILE A 300 17.91 13.68 21.62
N TYR A 301 18.23 14.52 20.64
CA TYR A 301 17.65 15.84 20.48
C TYR A 301 16.65 15.85 19.31
N ASP A 302 15.64 16.70 19.41
CA ASP A 302 14.74 17.00 18.31
C ASP A 302 15.36 17.96 17.28
N GLN A 303 14.57 18.38 16.29
CA GLN A 303 15.00 19.31 15.24
C GLN A 303 15.36 20.72 15.76
N ASN A 304 14.90 21.08 16.95
CA ASN A 304 15.17 22.35 17.62
C ASN A 304 16.31 22.24 18.65
N ASN A 305 17.03 21.12 18.66
CA ASN A 305 18.12 20.83 19.58
C ASN A 305 17.68 20.76 21.06
N VAL A 306 16.41 20.40 21.32
CA VAL A 306 15.87 20.14 22.66
C VAL A 306 16.02 18.65 22.97
N PRO A 307 16.54 18.26 24.15
CA PRO A 307 16.65 16.85 24.51
C PRO A 307 15.26 16.25 24.74
N ILE A 308 14.95 15.16 24.04
CA ILE A 308 13.65 14.49 24.11
C ILE A 308 13.73 13.09 24.72
N LYS A 309 14.88 12.42 24.61
CA LYS A 309 15.09 11.07 25.13
C LYS A 309 16.53 10.86 25.57
N ILE A 310 16.74 9.90 26.47
CA ILE A 310 18.04 9.28 26.72
C ILE A 310 17.98 7.83 26.25
N ILE A 311 18.94 7.40 25.45
CA ILE A 311 19.22 5.98 25.22
C ILE A 311 20.40 5.60 26.09
N GLY A 312 20.24 4.55 26.90
CA GLY A 312 21.26 4.14 27.83
C GLY A 312 21.37 2.64 28.00
N LYS A 313 22.39 2.27 28.77
CA LYS A 313 22.60 0.90 29.23
C LYS A 313 23.06 0.87 30.67
N ALA A 314 22.67 -0.16 31.40
CA ALA A 314 23.20 -0.49 32.71
C ALA A 314 24.04 -1.77 32.59
N ILE A 315 25.30 -1.69 33.00
CA ILE A 315 26.26 -2.80 32.98
C ILE A 315 26.44 -3.33 34.39
N ASN A 316 26.39 -4.64 34.58
CA ASN A 316 26.72 -5.26 35.87
C ASN A 316 28.24 -5.24 36.06
N ILE A 317 28.73 -4.38 36.95
CA ILE A 317 30.17 -4.25 37.22
C ILE A 317 30.64 -5.11 38.40
N SER A 318 29.73 -5.84 39.05
CA SER A 318 30.08 -6.74 40.15
C SER A 318 30.62 -8.08 39.65
N GLN A 319 30.26 -8.50 38.43
CA GLN A 319 30.84 -9.65 37.74
C GLN A 319 32.26 -9.36 37.23
N LEU A 320 32.47 -8.19 36.61
CA LEU A 320 33.77 -7.79 36.04
C LEU A 320 34.92 -7.77 37.07
N SER A 321 34.62 -7.45 38.32
CA SER A 321 35.61 -7.48 39.41
C SER A 321 36.02 -8.88 39.86
N LYS A 322 35.23 -9.93 39.58
CA LYS A 322 35.61 -11.32 39.87
C LYS A 322 36.53 -11.86 38.78
N ASP A 323 36.23 -11.59 37.51
CA ASP A 323 37.02 -12.06 36.37
C ASP A 323 38.43 -11.43 36.33
N LEU A 324 38.59 -10.20 36.84
CA LEU A 324 39.89 -9.53 37.00
C LEU A 324 40.72 -10.03 38.20
N ILE A 325 40.12 -10.81 39.10
CA ILE A 325 40.81 -11.41 40.25
C ILE A 325 41.16 -12.89 39.96
N GLU A 326 40.53 -13.51 38.94
CA GLU A 326 40.79 -14.89 38.51
C GLU A 326 41.76 -15.02 37.31
N LEU A 327 42.34 -13.92 36.84
CA LEU A 327 43.46 -13.85 35.86
C LEU A 327 44.73 -13.40 36.57
#